data_AF-A0A2N5I8A0-F1
#
_entry.id   AF-A0A2N5I8A0-F1
#
_cell.length_a   1.000
_cell.length_b   1.000
_cell.length_c   1.000
_cell.angle_alpha   90.00
_cell.angle_beta   90.00
_cell.angle_gamma   90.00
#
_symmetry.space_group_name_H-M   'P 1'
#
loop_
_entity.id
_entity.type
_entity.pdbx_description
1 polymer ?
#
loop_
_entity_poly.entity_id
_entity_poly.type
_entity_poly.pdbx_seq_one_letter_code
_entity_poly.pdbx_strand_id
1 'polypeptide(L)'
;MNNNTINSINKTLQAYGFEQYQLTEQSTLDELLLKHNTGTIALSFANDLCDGQSDNFTSLIKAVDLYDLTYLLAETCTKRLSHFSCIKEFVIGYYSFCKGACYHYGDKKIYVNPAYIFNRWNKHFNKSVKLKDFITILLLHELGHAFQDLEIPLLQRKREFFSKNIQPVATPEAIKRYKHFLLTTEIDAWDRIKHLLKEFSLDSVSFKKVKSDCLDSYAKMDDIEIEKRLKQVYKHLAFQ
;
A
#
# COMPACT_ATOMS: atom_id res chain seq x y z
N MET A 1 17.68 -16.24 -14.95
CA MET A 1 19.02 -16.39 -14.30
C MET A 1 19.38 -17.88 -14.25
N ASN A 2 20.66 -18.28 -14.15
CA ASN A 2 21.00 -19.72 -14.08
C ASN A 2 20.75 -20.31 -12.67
N ASN A 3 20.54 -21.63 -12.57
CA ASN A 3 20.21 -22.31 -11.30
C ASN A 3 21.33 -22.25 -10.26
N ASN A 4 22.60 -22.16 -10.68
CA ASN A 4 23.74 -22.08 -9.76
C ASN A 4 23.75 -20.74 -9.01
N THR A 5 23.45 -19.64 -9.71
CA THR A 5 23.33 -18.31 -9.11
C THR A 5 22.15 -18.25 -8.13
N ILE A 6 20.99 -18.81 -8.49
CA ILE A 6 19.82 -18.89 -7.61
C ILE A 6 20.16 -19.65 -6.31
N ASN A 7 20.79 -20.82 -6.43
CA ASN A 7 21.18 -21.63 -5.28
C ASN A 7 22.22 -20.94 -4.39
N SER A 8 23.17 -20.22 -4.98
CA SER A 8 24.18 -19.45 -4.24
C SER A 8 23.54 -18.31 -3.42
N ILE A 9 22.62 -17.57 -4.04
CA ILE A 9 21.87 -16.49 -3.37
C ILE A 9 21.01 -17.05 -2.23
N ASN A 10 20.25 -18.13 -2.48
CA ASN A 10 19.41 -18.74 -1.44
C ASN A 10 20.24 -19.26 -0.26
N LYS A 11 21.40 -19.88 -0.51
CA LYS A 11 22.33 -20.28 0.56
C LYS A 11 22.85 -19.08 1.35
N THR A 12 23.13 -17.97 0.67
CA THR A 12 23.56 -16.74 1.32
C THR A 12 22.45 -16.17 2.20
N LEU A 13 21.23 -16.06 1.70
CA LEU A 13 20.09 -15.62 2.50
C LEU A 13 19.91 -16.47 3.76
N GLN A 14 19.97 -17.80 3.63
CA GLN A 14 19.89 -18.71 4.77
C GLN A 14 21.04 -18.51 5.77
N ALA A 15 22.28 -18.30 5.30
CA ALA A 15 23.43 -18.06 6.18
C ALA A 15 23.29 -16.76 7.00
N TYR A 16 22.53 -15.79 6.51
CA TYR A 16 22.22 -14.52 7.19
C TYR A 16 20.90 -14.56 7.98
N GLY A 17 20.22 -15.71 8.09
CA GLY A 17 18.96 -15.86 8.83
C GLY A 17 17.72 -15.35 8.08
N PHE A 18 17.79 -15.28 6.75
CA PHE A 18 16.71 -14.83 5.87
C PHE A 18 16.04 -16.00 5.13
N GLU A 19 15.95 -17.20 5.75
CA GLU A 19 15.36 -18.39 5.13
C GLU A 19 13.90 -18.24 4.69
N GLN A 20 13.17 -17.25 5.22
CA GLN A 20 11.81 -16.89 4.81
C GLN A 20 11.75 -16.25 3.42
N TYR A 21 12.89 -15.82 2.86
CA TYR A 21 13.01 -15.25 1.52
C TYR A 21 13.72 -16.24 0.60
N GLN A 22 13.06 -16.62 -0.49
CA GLN A 22 13.61 -17.53 -1.49
C GLN A 22 13.54 -16.91 -2.87
N LEU A 23 14.68 -16.79 -3.55
CA LEU A 23 14.72 -16.34 -4.92
C LEU A 23 14.04 -17.36 -5.84
N THR A 24 13.15 -16.85 -6.71
CA THR A 24 12.39 -17.68 -7.65
C THR A 24 13.11 -17.86 -8.98
N GLU A 25 12.79 -18.93 -9.69
CA GLU A 25 13.27 -19.21 -11.05
C GLU A 25 12.85 -18.15 -12.08
N GLN A 26 11.78 -17.38 -11.77
CA GLN A 26 11.29 -16.28 -12.60
C GLN A 26 12.17 -15.02 -12.53
N SER A 27 13.17 -15.00 -11.64
CA SER A 27 14.08 -13.87 -11.50
C SER A 27 14.90 -13.66 -12.76
N THR A 28 14.97 -12.41 -13.19
CA THR A 28 15.76 -11.95 -14.34
C THR A 28 17.04 -11.29 -13.84
N LEU A 29 17.89 -10.84 -14.76
CA LEU A 29 19.09 -10.06 -14.41
C LEU A 29 18.72 -8.66 -13.89
N ASP A 30 17.60 -8.12 -14.36
CA ASP A 30 17.16 -6.76 -14.04
C ASP A 30 16.18 -6.71 -12.84
N GLU A 31 15.61 -7.86 -12.49
CA GLU A 31 14.61 -7.97 -11.43
C GLU A 31 14.78 -9.29 -10.67
N LEU A 32 15.12 -9.19 -9.38
CA LEU A 32 15.12 -10.33 -8.47
C LEU A 32 13.75 -10.48 -7.81
N LEU A 33 13.17 -11.67 -7.92
CA LEU A 33 11.87 -12.00 -7.35
C LEU A 33 12.05 -12.92 -6.15
N LEU A 34 11.95 -12.35 -4.94
CA LEU A 34 12.02 -13.09 -3.67
C LEU A 34 10.63 -13.51 -3.22
N LYS A 35 10.40 -14.81 -3.16
CA LYS A 35 9.21 -15.41 -2.57
C LYS A 35 9.29 -15.37 -1.04
N HIS A 36 8.21 -14.93 -0.43
CA HIS A 36 7.95 -14.95 1.00
C HIS A 36 6.63 -15.70 1.25
N ASN A 37 6.39 -16.19 2.47
CA ASN A 37 5.14 -16.92 2.78
C ASN A 37 3.87 -16.08 2.55
N THR A 38 3.98 -14.75 2.60
CA THR A 38 2.87 -13.80 2.39
C THR A 38 2.85 -13.13 1.01
N GLY A 39 3.75 -13.48 0.08
CA GLY A 39 3.77 -12.92 -1.27
C GLY A 39 5.14 -12.88 -1.93
N THR A 40 5.33 -11.98 -2.90
CA THR A 40 6.59 -11.85 -3.64
C THR A 40 7.10 -10.41 -3.58
N ILE A 41 8.38 -10.25 -3.27
CA ILE A 41 9.10 -8.98 -3.32
C ILE A 41 9.83 -8.92 -4.66
N ALA A 42 9.62 -7.83 -5.39
CA ALA A 42 10.43 -7.48 -6.55
C ALA A 42 11.53 -6.50 -6.14
N LEU A 43 12.78 -6.88 -6.37
CA LEU A 43 13.94 -6.03 -6.17
C LEU A 43 14.53 -5.66 -7.52
N SER A 44 14.38 -4.39 -7.89
CA SER A 44 15.03 -3.83 -9.07
C SER A 44 16.43 -3.37 -8.69
N PHE A 45 17.44 -4.23 -8.89
CA PHE A 45 18.84 -3.82 -8.80
C PHE A 45 19.35 -3.55 -10.20
N ALA A 46 19.75 -2.31 -10.47
CA ALA A 46 20.56 -2.03 -11.64
C ALA A 46 21.99 -2.56 -11.37
N ASN A 47 22.40 -3.60 -12.10
CA ASN A 47 23.78 -3.96 -12.45
C ASN A 47 24.70 -4.69 -11.44
N ASP A 48 24.47 -4.71 -10.12
CA ASP A 48 25.48 -5.22 -9.16
C ASP A 48 25.51 -6.75 -8.94
N LEU A 49 24.62 -7.52 -9.56
CA LEU A 49 24.50 -8.98 -9.35
C LEU A 49 24.91 -9.81 -10.57
N CYS A 50 25.40 -9.17 -11.64
CA CYS A 50 25.40 -9.74 -12.97
C CYS A 50 26.48 -10.79 -13.29
N ASP A 51 27.53 -11.01 -12.48
CA ASP A 51 28.65 -11.86 -12.96
C ASP A 51 28.87 -13.17 -12.21
N GLY A 52 28.04 -13.53 -11.21
CA GLY A 52 28.18 -14.82 -10.52
C GLY A 52 29.55 -15.06 -9.86
N GLN A 53 30.43 -14.05 -9.87
CA GLN A 53 31.64 -13.98 -9.06
C GLN A 53 31.21 -13.47 -7.69
N SER A 54 31.30 -14.37 -6.71
CA SER A 54 31.15 -14.06 -5.29
C SER A 54 32.15 -12.94 -4.92
N ASP A 55 31.81 -11.94 -4.12
CA ASP A 55 31.64 -12.10 -2.67
C ASP A 55 30.83 -10.96 -2.03
N ASN A 56 30.16 -10.10 -2.80
CA ASN A 56 29.53 -8.89 -2.24
C ASN A 56 28.00 -8.86 -2.39
N PHE A 57 27.33 -9.91 -1.90
CA PHE A 57 25.87 -9.91 -1.70
C PHE A 57 25.40 -8.91 -0.61
N THR A 58 26.32 -8.13 -0.03
CA THR A 58 26.03 -7.10 0.97
C THR A 58 24.89 -6.17 0.56
N SER A 59 24.81 -5.78 -0.71
CA SER A 59 23.72 -4.93 -1.21
C SER A 59 22.36 -5.63 -1.19
N LEU A 60 22.32 -6.91 -1.56
CA LEU A 60 21.11 -7.75 -1.47
C LEU A 60 20.70 -7.95 -0.01
N ILE A 61 21.65 -8.32 0.86
CA ILE A 61 21.40 -8.54 2.29
C ILE A 61 20.88 -7.28 2.95
N LYS A 62 21.50 -6.11 2.69
CA LYS A 62 21.01 -4.82 3.20
C LYS A 62 19.60 -4.50 2.70
N ALA A 63 19.29 -4.82 1.44
CA ALA A 63 17.95 -4.59 0.93
C ALA A 63 16.92 -5.48 1.64
N VAL A 64 17.18 -6.78 1.77
CA VAL A 64 16.30 -7.74 2.46
C VAL A 64 16.11 -7.34 3.92
N ASP A 65 17.19 -6.98 4.62
CA ASP A 65 17.16 -6.50 6.01
C ASP A 65 16.25 -5.26 6.17
N LEU A 66 16.29 -4.32 5.23
CA LEU A 66 15.39 -3.16 5.25
C LEU A 66 13.92 -3.52 5.02
N TYR A 67 13.63 -4.50 4.17
CA TYR A 67 12.25 -5.00 3.97
C TYR A 67 11.75 -5.77 5.19
N ASP A 68 12.59 -6.58 5.81
CA ASP A 68 12.27 -7.33 7.03
C ASP A 68 12.04 -6.39 8.21
N LEU A 69 12.91 -5.40 8.39
CA LEU A 69 12.72 -4.32 9.38
C LEU A 69 11.40 -3.56 9.15
N THR A 70 11.06 -3.25 7.90
CA THR A 70 9.80 -2.57 7.57
C THR A 70 8.60 -3.45 7.88
N TYR A 71 8.71 -4.77 7.64
CA TYR A 71 7.68 -5.75 7.99
C TYR A 71 7.44 -5.78 9.51
N LEU A 72 8.50 -5.93 10.30
CA LEU A 72 8.44 -5.94 11.77
C LEU A 72 7.91 -4.60 12.35
N LEU A 73 8.30 -3.48 11.74
CA LEU A 73 7.74 -2.16 12.11
C LEU A 73 6.25 -2.08 11.80
N ALA A 74 5.80 -2.62 10.67
CA ALA A 74 4.37 -2.69 10.34
C ALA A 74 3.60 -3.57 11.34
N GLU A 75 4.13 -4.72 11.75
CA GLU A 75 3.54 -5.54 12.82
C GLU A 75 3.42 -4.76 14.13
N THR A 76 4.46 -4.03 14.50
CA THR A 76 4.47 -3.23 15.72
C THR A 76 3.44 -2.10 15.66
N CYS A 77 3.31 -1.42 14.51
CA CYS A 77 2.35 -0.33 14.35
C CYS A 77 0.90 -0.84 14.32
N THR A 78 0.63 -1.96 13.65
CA THR A 78 -0.71 -2.58 13.58
C THR A 78 -1.18 -3.09 14.94
N LYS A 79 -0.30 -3.68 15.76
CA LYS A 79 -0.62 -4.08 17.15
C LYS A 79 -1.17 -2.91 17.97
N ARG A 80 -0.65 -1.69 17.81
CA ARG A 80 -1.16 -0.50 18.52
C ARG A 80 -2.60 -0.13 18.12
N LEU A 81 -3.03 -0.51 16.93
CA LEU A 81 -4.36 -0.23 16.38
C LEU A 81 -5.34 -1.41 16.54
N SER A 82 -4.89 -2.56 17.08
CA SER A 82 -5.69 -3.78 17.21
C SER A 82 -6.90 -3.65 18.15
N HIS A 83 -6.93 -2.61 19.00
CA HIS A 83 -8.02 -2.35 19.92
C HIS A 83 -9.26 -1.73 19.25
N PHE A 84 -9.15 -1.25 18.01
CA PHE A 84 -10.28 -0.70 17.25
C PHE A 84 -11.16 -1.82 16.66
N SER A 85 -12.36 -2.02 17.23
CA SER A 85 -13.30 -3.08 16.82
C SER A 85 -13.85 -2.95 15.41
N CYS A 86 -13.69 -1.78 14.77
CA CYS A 86 -14.11 -1.54 13.39
C CYS A 86 -13.26 -2.28 12.34
N ILE A 87 -12.10 -2.79 12.76
CA ILE A 87 -11.19 -3.56 11.93
C ILE A 87 -11.25 -5.02 12.38
N LYS A 88 -11.49 -5.92 11.44
CA LYS A 88 -11.50 -7.35 11.73
C LYS A 88 -10.09 -7.89 11.94
N GLU A 89 -9.17 -7.46 11.09
CA GLU A 89 -7.80 -7.98 11.05
C GLU A 89 -6.87 -7.02 10.28
N PHE A 90 -5.60 -7.01 10.67
CA PHE A 90 -4.51 -6.46 9.87
C PHE A 90 -3.78 -7.62 9.17
N VAL A 91 -3.65 -7.55 7.85
CA VAL A 91 -2.94 -8.57 7.07
C VAL A 91 -1.70 -7.95 6.45
N ILE A 92 -0.53 -8.41 6.87
CA ILE A 92 0.76 -7.88 6.41
C ILE A 92 1.35 -8.86 5.41
N GLY A 93 1.76 -8.36 4.25
CA GLY A 93 2.32 -9.21 3.21
C GLY A 93 2.73 -8.49 1.95
N TYR A 94 3.32 -9.23 1.03
CA TYR A 94 3.89 -8.69 -0.21
C TYR A 94 2.91 -8.85 -1.37
N TYR A 95 1.89 -7.98 -1.35
CA TYR A 95 0.79 -7.97 -2.31
C TYR A 95 1.10 -7.17 -3.58
N SER A 96 0.26 -7.29 -4.61
CA SER A 96 0.42 -6.56 -5.87
C SER A 96 -0.20 -5.15 -5.89
N PHE A 97 -0.77 -4.66 -4.78
CA PHE A 97 -1.40 -3.34 -4.76
C PHE A 97 -0.38 -2.20 -4.49
N CYS A 98 -0.55 -1.07 -5.19
CA CYS A 98 0.44 0.00 -5.28
C CYS A 98 0.37 1.09 -4.19
N LYS A 99 -0.43 0.90 -3.13
CA LYS A 99 -0.72 1.96 -2.13
C LYS A 99 0.04 1.85 -0.81
N GLY A 100 0.69 0.71 -0.55
CA GLY A 100 1.40 0.44 0.72
C GLY A 100 0.47 0.03 1.87
N ALA A 101 -0.70 0.65 2.01
CA ALA A 101 -1.78 0.15 2.87
C ALA A 101 -3.15 0.27 2.14
N CYS A 102 -4.12 -0.54 2.54
CA CYS A 102 -5.46 -0.51 1.95
C CYS A 102 -6.50 -1.15 2.89
N TYR A 103 -7.55 -0.41 3.23
CA TYR A 103 -8.76 -0.96 3.83
C TYR A 103 -9.64 -1.64 2.78
N HIS A 104 -9.95 -2.92 3.01
CA HIS A 104 -10.83 -3.69 2.16
C HIS A 104 -12.24 -3.76 2.76
N TYR A 105 -13.17 -3.06 2.11
CA TYR A 105 -14.56 -2.89 2.56
C TYR A 105 -15.37 -4.20 2.66
N GLY A 106 -14.98 -5.24 1.91
CA GLY A 106 -15.73 -6.50 1.86
C GLY A 106 -15.52 -7.39 3.09
N ASP A 107 -14.27 -7.58 3.50
CA ASP A 107 -13.88 -8.42 4.64
C ASP A 107 -13.47 -7.62 5.88
N LYS A 108 -13.50 -6.28 5.79
CA LYS A 108 -13.18 -5.32 6.85
C LYS A 108 -11.75 -5.46 7.37
N LYS A 109 -10.82 -5.86 6.50
CA LYS A 109 -9.41 -6.00 6.82
C LYS A 109 -8.58 -4.81 6.32
N ILE A 110 -7.49 -4.51 7.02
CA ILE A 110 -6.47 -3.58 6.51
C ILE A 110 -5.29 -4.41 6.01
N TYR A 111 -5.03 -4.32 4.72
CA TYR A 111 -3.88 -4.95 4.08
C TYR A 111 -2.70 -3.98 4.10
N VAL A 112 -1.52 -4.48 4.46
CA VAL A 112 -0.29 -3.70 4.58
C VAL A 112 0.78 -4.36 3.73
N ASN A 113 1.42 -3.56 2.88
CA ASN A 113 2.52 -3.97 2.02
C ASN A 113 3.81 -3.25 2.39
N PRO A 114 4.68 -3.89 3.19
CA PRO A 114 5.94 -3.32 3.65
C PRO A 114 6.84 -2.87 2.50
N ALA A 115 6.85 -3.59 1.38
CA ALA A 115 7.72 -3.26 0.26
C ALA A 115 7.36 -1.92 -0.39
N TYR A 116 6.07 -1.71 -0.67
CA TYR A 116 5.61 -0.43 -1.21
C TYR A 116 5.73 0.71 -0.20
N ILE A 117 5.48 0.44 1.09
CA ILE A 117 5.70 1.43 2.16
C ILE A 117 7.15 1.88 2.18
N PHE A 118 8.10 0.96 2.24
CA PHE A 118 9.53 1.27 2.28
C PHE A 118 9.95 2.08 1.05
N ASN A 119 9.58 1.62 -0.15
CA ASN A 119 9.95 2.29 -1.39
C ASN A 119 9.41 3.71 -1.48
N ARG A 120 8.12 3.91 -1.13
CA ARG A 120 7.51 5.25 -1.12
C ARG A 120 8.15 6.15 -0.07
N TRP A 121 8.36 5.64 1.14
CA TRP A 121 9.02 6.37 2.21
C TRP A 121 10.43 6.78 1.83
N ASN A 122 11.23 5.85 1.31
CA ASN A 122 12.61 6.10 0.94
C ASN A 122 12.73 7.14 -0.18
N LYS A 123 11.83 7.09 -1.16
CA LYS A 123 11.83 8.03 -2.29
C LYS A 123 11.38 9.44 -1.92
N HIS A 124 10.40 9.58 -1.04
CA HIS A 124 9.69 10.85 -0.84
C HIS A 124 9.84 11.45 0.57
N PHE A 125 10.14 10.65 1.59
CA PHE A 125 9.96 11.03 2.99
C PHE A 125 11.15 10.79 3.92
N ASN A 126 12.16 9.99 3.53
CA ASN A 126 13.25 9.56 4.42
C ASN A 126 14.01 10.69 5.13
N LYS A 127 14.09 11.88 4.52
CA LYS A 127 14.72 13.07 5.10
C LYS A 127 13.83 13.87 6.05
N SER A 128 12.53 13.55 6.15
CA SER A 128 11.55 14.44 6.76
C SER A 128 10.48 13.79 7.63
N VAL A 129 10.26 12.48 7.50
CA VAL A 129 9.30 11.71 8.31
C VAL A 129 9.99 10.40 8.70
N LYS A 130 9.92 9.98 9.96
CA LYS A 130 10.47 8.68 10.37
C LYS A 130 9.63 7.55 9.78
N LEU A 131 10.25 6.42 9.40
CA LEU A 131 9.54 5.30 8.79
C LEU A 131 8.37 4.79 9.66
N LYS A 132 8.57 4.67 10.97
CA LYS A 132 7.51 4.30 11.93
C LYS A 132 6.31 5.26 11.87
N ASP A 133 6.58 6.56 11.83
CA ASP A 133 5.53 7.58 11.81
C ASP A 133 4.80 7.55 10.46
N PHE A 134 5.54 7.37 9.36
CA PHE A 134 4.97 7.17 8.03
C PHE A 134 4.02 5.97 7.97
N ILE A 135 4.45 4.81 8.48
CA ILE A 135 3.60 3.60 8.57
C ILE A 135 2.35 3.89 9.41
N THR A 136 2.53 4.48 10.59
CA THR A 136 1.41 4.76 11.51
C THR A 136 0.41 5.72 10.86
N ILE A 137 0.88 6.77 10.16
CA ILE A 137 0.01 7.72 9.45
C ILE A 137 -0.80 7.02 8.35
N LEU A 138 -0.18 6.13 7.56
CA LEU A 138 -0.89 5.35 6.54
C LEU A 138 -1.96 4.45 7.17
N LEU A 139 -1.63 3.75 8.25
CA LEU A 139 -2.59 2.88 8.94
C LEU A 139 -3.75 3.66 9.56
N LEU A 140 -3.49 4.85 10.10
CA LEU A 140 -4.55 5.74 10.60
C LEU A 140 -5.47 6.17 9.46
N HIS A 141 -4.96 6.48 8.27
CA HIS A 141 -5.80 6.79 7.13
C HIS A 141 -6.75 5.64 6.75
N GLU A 142 -6.25 4.41 6.71
CA GLU A 142 -7.08 3.23 6.45
C GLU A 142 -8.10 2.97 7.58
N LEU A 143 -7.73 3.25 8.84
CA LEU A 143 -8.69 3.26 9.95
C LEU A 143 -9.78 4.32 9.76
N GLY A 144 -9.45 5.47 9.18
CA GLY A 144 -10.42 6.49 8.78
C GLY A 144 -11.47 5.95 7.81
N HIS A 145 -11.06 5.12 6.85
CA HIS A 145 -12.00 4.41 5.98
C HIS A 145 -12.86 3.39 6.74
N ALA A 146 -12.30 2.67 7.70
CA ALA A 146 -13.07 1.76 8.54
C ALA A 146 -14.14 2.50 9.37
N PHE A 147 -13.83 3.66 9.95
CA PHE A 147 -14.81 4.50 10.64
C PHE A 147 -15.93 4.98 9.73
N GLN A 148 -15.60 5.45 8.52
CA GLN A 148 -16.62 5.81 7.53
C GLN A 148 -17.57 4.66 7.23
N ASP A 149 -17.01 3.46 7.08
CA ASP A 149 -17.74 2.27 6.65
C ASP A 149 -18.61 1.66 7.76
N LEU A 150 -18.28 1.91 9.02
CA LEU A 150 -19.18 1.62 10.15
C LEU A 150 -20.39 2.54 10.21
N GLU A 151 -20.21 3.83 9.90
CA GLU A 151 -21.30 4.80 9.93
C GLU A 151 -22.24 4.63 8.74
N ILE A 152 -21.68 4.69 7.52
CA ILE A 152 -22.42 4.50 6.28
C ILE A 152 -21.57 3.65 5.34
N PRO A 153 -21.96 2.38 5.11
CA PRO A 153 -21.17 1.47 4.29
C PRO A 153 -20.87 2.04 2.89
N LEU A 154 -19.68 1.77 2.36
CA LEU A 154 -19.26 2.28 1.04
C LEU A 154 -20.26 1.93 -0.07
N LEU A 155 -20.82 0.72 -0.04
CA LEU A 155 -21.81 0.30 -1.02
C LEU A 155 -23.06 1.20 -0.97
N GLN A 156 -23.50 1.58 0.22
CA GLN A 156 -24.62 2.50 0.41
C GLN A 156 -24.26 3.90 -0.09
N ARG A 157 -23.10 4.45 0.31
CA ARG A 157 -22.62 5.76 -0.18
C ARG A 157 -22.52 5.81 -1.71
N LYS A 158 -22.03 4.74 -2.33
CA LYS A 158 -22.00 4.60 -3.80
C LYS A 158 -23.41 4.57 -4.39
N ARG A 159 -24.32 3.76 -3.85
CA ARG A 159 -25.73 3.72 -4.30
C ARG A 159 -26.38 5.09 -4.24
N GLU A 160 -26.21 5.82 -3.14
CA GLU A 160 -26.73 7.19 -2.98
C GLU A 160 -26.11 8.18 -3.95
N PHE A 161 -24.80 8.07 -4.21
CA PHE A 161 -24.13 8.88 -5.23
C PHE A 161 -24.71 8.59 -6.62
N PHE A 162 -24.77 7.32 -7.02
CA PHE A 162 -25.22 6.94 -8.36
C PHE A 162 -26.70 7.18 -8.57
N SER A 163 -27.57 6.98 -7.57
CA SER A 163 -29.01 7.25 -7.70
C SER A 163 -29.33 8.72 -7.99
N LYS A 164 -28.50 9.64 -7.47
CA LYS A 164 -28.62 11.09 -7.70
C LYS A 164 -27.90 11.55 -8.97
N ASN A 165 -27.10 10.69 -9.59
CA ASN A 165 -26.21 11.03 -10.71
C ASN A 165 -26.30 10.00 -11.85
N ILE A 166 -27.46 9.32 -12.00
CA ILE A 166 -27.64 8.29 -13.03
C ILE A 166 -27.41 8.92 -14.40
N GLN A 167 -26.27 8.59 -15.01
CA GLN A 167 -25.96 8.87 -16.40
C GLN A 167 -25.63 7.52 -17.04
N PRO A 168 -26.30 7.11 -18.13
CA PRO A 168 -26.04 5.83 -18.79
C PRO A 168 -24.66 5.79 -19.48
N VAL A 169 -23.95 6.93 -19.53
CA VAL A 169 -22.68 7.10 -20.22
C VAL A 169 -21.71 7.89 -19.33
N ALA A 170 -20.42 7.60 -19.44
CA ALA A 170 -19.36 8.38 -18.80
C ALA A 170 -19.14 9.70 -19.53
N THR A 171 -19.98 10.70 -19.25
CA THR A 171 -19.77 12.07 -19.75
C THR A 171 -18.66 12.78 -18.97
N PRO A 172 -18.03 13.84 -19.52
CA PRO A 172 -17.06 14.66 -18.79
C PRO A 172 -17.58 15.16 -17.43
N GLU A 173 -18.86 15.51 -17.34
CA GLU A 173 -19.50 15.93 -16.09
C GLU A 173 -19.60 14.78 -15.09
N ALA A 174 -19.95 13.56 -15.55
CA ALA A 174 -20.01 12.38 -14.70
C ALA A 174 -18.63 11.99 -14.17
N ILE A 175 -17.59 12.06 -15.02
CA ILE A 175 -16.19 11.86 -14.66
C ILE A 175 -15.79 12.85 -13.56
N LYS A 176 -16.05 14.15 -13.76
CA LYS A 176 -15.74 15.20 -12.77
C LYS A 176 -16.47 14.99 -11.44
N ARG A 177 -17.76 14.65 -11.47
CA ARG A 177 -18.54 14.36 -10.25
C ARG A 177 -18.02 13.13 -9.52
N TYR A 178 -17.67 12.08 -10.25
CA TYR A 178 -17.13 10.86 -9.65
C TYR A 178 -15.73 11.10 -9.05
N LYS A 179 -14.86 11.85 -9.73
CA LYS A 179 -13.58 12.29 -9.18
C LYS A 179 -13.76 13.10 -7.88
N HIS A 180 -14.74 14.00 -7.84
CA HIS A 180 -15.06 14.74 -6.62
C HIS A 180 -15.55 13.82 -5.50
N PHE A 181 -16.43 12.85 -5.78
CA PHE A 181 -16.86 11.85 -4.80
C PHE A 181 -15.69 11.05 -4.21
N LEU A 182 -14.75 10.61 -5.07
CA LEU A 182 -13.55 9.90 -4.63
C LEU A 182 -12.67 10.78 -3.73
N LEU A 183 -12.37 12.01 -4.15
CA LEU A 183 -11.58 12.95 -3.36
C LEU A 183 -12.22 13.29 -2.01
N THR A 184 -13.53 13.53 -1.98
CA THR A 184 -14.25 13.81 -0.73
C THR A 184 -14.20 12.60 0.22
N THR A 185 -14.32 11.38 -0.32
CA THR A 185 -14.18 10.15 0.47
C THR A 185 -12.80 10.05 1.13
N GLU A 186 -11.74 10.34 0.38
CA GLU A 186 -10.36 10.34 0.89
C GLU A 186 -10.15 11.43 1.95
N ILE A 187 -10.58 12.67 1.68
CA ILE A 187 -10.44 13.80 2.61
C ILE A 187 -11.15 13.51 3.93
N ASP A 188 -12.37 12.98 3.88
CA ASP A 188 -13.13 12.63 5.08
C ASP A 188 -12.44 11.53 5.91
N ALA A 189 -11.84 10.52 5.27
CA ALA A 189 -11.08 9.50 5.99
C ALA A 189 -9.88 10.10 6.74
N TRP A 190 -9.15 11.02 6.11
CA TRP A 190 -8.07 11.76 6.78
C TRP A 190 -8.56 12.64 7.93
N ASP A 191 -9.71 13.28 7.77
CA ASP A 191 -10.22 14.22 8.76
C ASP A 191 -10.71 13.52 10.01
N ARG A 192 -11.32 12.34 9.85
CA ARG A 192 -11.77 11.49 10.95
C ARG A 192 -10.67 11.09 11.91
N ILE A 193 -9.44 10.90 11.45
CA ILE A 193 -8.35 10.41 12.31
C ILE A 193 -7.47 11.50 12.92
N LYS A 194 -7.74 12.78 12.63
CA LYS A 194 -6.94 13.90 13.17
C LYS A 194 -6.89 13.91 14.70
N HIS A 195 -7.98 13.51 15.36
CA HIS A 195 -8.05 13.47 16.82
C HIS A 195 -7.14 12.40 17.43
N LEU A 196 -6.78 11.36 16.68
CA LEU A 196 -5.92 10.25 17.14
C LEU A 196 -4.42 10.59 17.07
N LEU A 197 -4.01 11.66 16.39
CA LEU A 197 -2.59 11.99 16.22
C LEU A 197 -1.85 12.12 17.57
N LYS A 198 -2.52 12.70 18.58
CA LYS A 198 -1.97 12.86 19.93
C LYS A 198 -1.76 11.52 20.63
N GLU A 199 -2.69 10.58 20.48
CA GLU A 199 -2.60 9.23 21.06
C GLU A 199 -1.38 8.47 20.51
N PHE A 200 -1.06 8.70 19.24
CA PHE A 200 0.06 8.04 18.58
C PHE A 200 1.38 8.81 18.68
N SER A 201 1.41 9.95 19.38
CA SER A 201 2.55 10.87 19.47
C SER A 201 3.06 11.34 18.10
N LEU A 202 2.16 11.49 17.14
CA LEU A 202 2.46 11.96 15.78
C LEU A 202 2.40 13.48 15.71
N ASP A 203 3.42 14.08 15.11
CA ASP A 203 3.42 15.52 14.88
C ASP A 203 2.54 15.90 13.69
N SER A 204 1.93 17.09 13.76
CA SER A 204 1.01 17.56 12.73
C SER A 204 1.69 17.87 11.39
N VAL A 205 3.02 18.10 11.37
CA VAL A 205 3.76 18.43 10.15
C VAL A 205 3.97 17.18 9.31
N SER A 206 4.43 16.09 9.90
CA SER A 206 4.56 14.77 9.27
C SER A 206 3.21 14.31 8.72
N PHE A 207 2.15 14.41 9.52
CA PHE A 207 0.79 14.09 9.09
C PHE A 207 0.36 14.87 7.85
N LYS A 208 0.52 16.20 7.86
CA LYS A 208 0.14 17.06 6.73
C LYS A 208 0.93 16.72 5.46
N LYS A 209 2.23 16.43 5.57
CA LYS A 209 3.08 16.06 4.42
C LYS A 209 2.59 14.77 3.76
N VAL A 210 2.36 13.72 4.56
CA VAL A 210 1.89 12.42 4.03
C VAL A 210 0.48 12.55 3.46
N LYS A 211 -0.44 13.23 4.17
CA LYS A 211 -1.79 13.52 3.67
C LYS A 211 -1.76 14.24 2.32
N SER A 212 -0.93 15.28 2.19
CA SER A 212 -0.82 16.07 0.95
C SER A 212 -0.33 15.20 -0.21
N ASP A 213 0.72 14.41 -0.02
CA ASP A 213 1.24 13.51 -1.06
C ASP A 213 0.19 12.46 -1.50
N CYS A 214 -0.56 11.88 -0.55
CA CYS A 214 -1.66 10.97 -0.87
C CYS A 214 -2.77 11.66 -1.65
N LEU A 215 -3.24 12.84 -1.22
CA LEU A 215 -4.32 13.56 -1.91
C LEU A 215 -3.89 14.08 -3.28
N ASP A 216 -2.64 14.49 -3.44
CA ASP A 216 -2.10 14.93 -4.73
C ASP A 216 -2.15 13.81 -5.77
N SER A 217 -1.94 12.55 -5.37
CA SER A 217 -2.06 11.40 -6.27
C SER A 217 -3.47 11.23 -6.83
N TYR A 218 -4.51 11.52 -6.03
CA TYR A 218 -5.90 11.50 -6.48
C TYR A 218 -6.26 12.74 -7.29
N ALA A 219 -5.75 13.92 -6.91
CA ALA A 219 -5.99 15.16 -7.63
C ALA A 219 -5.42 15.11 -9.06
N LYS A 220 -4.24 14.51 -9.22
CA LYS A 220 -3.53 14.34 -10.49
C LYS A 220 -3.98 13.12 -11.31
N MET A 221 -4.91 12.31 -10.79
CA MET A 221 -5.47 11.19 -11.54
C MET A 221 -6.13 11.71 -12.82
N ASP A 222 -5.71 11.17 -13.96
CA ASP A 222 -6.24 11.57 -15.26
C ASP A 222 -7.70 11.15 -15.45
N ASP A 223 -8.40 11.86 -16.33
CA ASP A 223 -9.82 11.62 -16.58
C ASP A 223 -10.07 10.25 -17.24
N ILE A 224 -9.07 9.68 -17.94
CA ILE A 224 -9.15 8.37 -18.61
C ILE A 224 -9.25 7.24 -17.56
N GLU A 225 -8.43 7.29 -16.51
CA GLU A 225 -8.44 6.33 -15.41
C GLU A 225 -9.73 6.46 -14.60
N ILE A 226 -10.23 7.68 -14.39
CA ILE A 226 -11.53 7.92 -13.74
C ILE A 226 -12.67 7.35 -14.60
N GLU A 227 -12.65 7.58 -15.91
CA GLU A 227 -13.63 7.03 -16.86
C GLU A 227 -13.64 5.50 -16.83
N LYS A 228 -12.46 4.87 -16.83
CA LYS A 228 -12.31 3.41 -16.74
C LYS A 228 -12.95 2.85 -15.48
N ARG A 229 -12.69 3.47 -14.33
CA ARG A 229 -13.31 3.08 -13.04
C ARG A 229 -14.82 3.30 -13.06
N LEU A 230 -15.29 4.41 -13.63
CA LEU A 230 -16.70 4.72 -13.75
C LEU A 230 -17.44 3.69 -14.61
N LYS A 231 -16.87 3.31 -15.77
CA LYS A 231 -17.40 2.25 -16.65
C LYS A 231 -17.52 0.90 -15.95
N GLN A 232 -16.53 0.53 -15.12
CA GLN A 232 -16.60 -0.70 -14.32
C GLN A 232 -17.78 -0.67 -13.35
N VAL A 233 -18.03 0.47 -12.70
CA VAL A 233 -19.16 0.62 -11.78
C VAL A 233 -20.49 0.56 -12.54
N TYR A 234 -20.62 1.28 -13.67
CA TYR A 234 -21.85 1.21 -14.47
C TYR A 234 -22.13 -0.18 -15.01
N LYS A 235 -21.10 -0.93 -15.43
CA LYS A 235 -21.26 -2.35 -15.81
C LYS A 235 -21.83 -3.18 -14.68
N HIS A 236 -21.62 -2.83 -13.42
CA HIS A 236 -22.18 -3.56 -12.28
C HIS A 236 -23.52 -3.01 -11.79
N LEU A 237 -23.88 -1.77 -12.15
CA LEU A 237 -25.18 -1.17 -11.84
C LEU A 237 -26.24 -1.46 -12.92
N ALA A 238 -25.86 -1.68 -14.17
CA ALA A 238 -26.78 -1.91 -15.30
C ALA A 238 -27.36 -3.35 -15.39
N PHE A 239 -27.00 -4.23 -14.45
CA PHE A 239 -27.54 -5.61 -14.34
C PHE A 239 -28.29 -5.86 -13.03
N GLN A 240 -28.84 -4.81 -12.40
CA GLN A 240 -29.81 -4.90 -11.30
C GLN A 240 -31.09 -4.17 -11.70
#